data_AF-A0A820G5A0-F1
#
_entry.id   AF-A0A820G5A0-F1
#
_cell.length_a   1.000
_cell.length_b   1.000
_cell.length_c   1.000
_cell.angle_alpha   90.00
_cell.angle_beta   90.00
_cell.angle_gamma   90.00
#
_symmetry.space_group_name_H-M   'P 1'
#
loop_
_entity.id
_entity.type
_entity.pdbx_description
1 polymer ?
#
loop_
_entity_poly.entity_id
_entity_poly.type
_entity_poly.pdbx_seq_one_letter_code
_entity_poly.pdbx_strand_id
1 'polypeptide(L)'
;MKDYSRALSYYQKAIESGQKAIPSDYLSMDEIYYETAKTLYHLKRYKEAKENAKQTYRIRRNTLGSQHPNVIEIKEYIHKLEKKFESK
;
A
#
# COMPACT_ATOMS: atom_id res chain seq x y z
N MET A 1 0.91 15.19 -17.32
CA MET A 1 1.84 14.70 -16.27
C MET A 1 1.01 14.03 -15.18
N LYS A 2 1.26 12.77 -14.84
CA LYS A 2 0.63 12.15 -13.67
C LYS A 2 1.23 12.78 -12.42
N ASP A 3 0.41 13.47 -11.62
CA ASP A 3 0.88 14.17 -10.42
C ASP A 3 0.78 13.27 -9.18
N TYR A 4 1.77 12.39 -9.06
CA TYR A 4 1.85 11.44 -7.96
C TYR A 4 2.05 12.11 -6.59
N SER A 5 2.61 13.33 -6.57
CA SER A 5 2.77 14.10 -5.33
C SER A 5 1.42 14.58 -4.79
N ARG A 6 0.54 15.09 -5.67
CA ARG A 6 -0.85 15.40 -5.30
C ARG A 6 -1.61 14.16 -4.84
N ALA A 7 -1.51 13.05 -5.58
CA ALA A 7 -2.15 11.79 -5.20
C ALA A 7 -1.73 11.33 -3.79
N LEU A 8 -0.44 11.42 -3.47
CA LEU A 8 0.07 11.06 -2.15
C LEU A 8 -0.56 11.91 -1.04
N SER A 9 -0.68 13.23 -1.25
CA SER A 9 -1.32 14.13 -0.27
C SER A 9 -2.79 13.77 -0.02
N TYR A 10 -3.53 13.38 -1.07
CA TYR A 10 -4.92 12.93 -0.92
C TYR A 10 -5.02 11.64 -0.12
N TYR A 11 -4.18 10.64 -0.41
CA TYR A 11 -4.20 9.37 0.32
C TYR A 11 -3.79 9.55 1.79
N GLN A 12 -2.83 10.44 2.08
CA GLN A 12 -2.41 10.72 3.46
C GLN A 12 -3.57 11.31 4.29
N LYS A 13 -4.31 12.26 3.72
CA LYS A 13 -5.52 12.81 4.34
C LYS A 13 -6.59 11.73 4.54
N ALA A 14 -6.79 10.85 3.55
CA ALA A 14 -7.74 9.75 3.66
C ALA A 14 -7.36 8.78 4.80
N ILE A 15 -6.07 8.47 4.97
CA ILE A 15 -5.58 7.66 6.09
C ILE A 15 -5.85 8.36 7.43
N GLU A 16 -5.52 9.64 7.56
CA GLU A 16 -5.75 10.42 8.79
C GLU A 16 -7.24 10.55 9.15
N SER A 17 -8.11 10.70 8.15
CA SER A 17 -9.56 10.71 8.36
C SER A 17 -10.11 9.33 8.72
N GLY A 18 -9.68 8.27 8.01
CA GLY A 18 -10.12 6.90 8.25
C GLY A 18 -9.71 6.35 9.62
N GLN A 19 -8.54 6.77 10.13
CA GLN A 19 -8.09 6.41 11.48
C GLN A 19 -8.92 7.03 12.61
N LYS A 20 -9.60 8.16 12.37
CA LYS A 20 -10.42 8.88 13.36
C LYS A 20 -11.87 8.40 13.42
N ALA A 21 -12.34 7.67 12.41
CA ALA A 21 -13.76 7.45 12.15
C ALA A 21 -14.28 6.06 12.56
N ILE A 22 -13.93 5.50 13.75
CA ILE A 22 -14.45 4.20 14.28
C ILE A 22 -13.75 3.02 13.54
N PRO A 23 -13.68 1.73 14.00
CA PRO A 23 -12.75 0.75 13.42
C PRO A 23 -13.18 0.40 12.00
N SER A 24 -12.70 1.24 11.09
CA SER A 24 -12.94 1.25 9.66
C SER A 24 -12.64 -0.15 9.17
N ASP A 25 -13.66 -0.76 8.57
CA ASP A 25 -13.60 -2.01 7.85
C ASP A 25 -12.22 -2.19 7.29
N TYR A 26 -11.50 -3.17 7.85
CA TYR A 26 -10.10 -3.44 7.55
C TYR A 26 -9.84 -3.40 6.02
N LEU A 27 -10.82 -3.81 5.20
CA LEU A 27 -10.79 -3.70 3.73
C LEU A 27 -10.65 -2.27 3.17
N SER A 28 -11.38 -1.26 3.66
CA SER A 28 -11.36 0.06 3.02
C SER A 28 -9.99 0.75 3.12
N MET A 29 -9.24 0.44 4.18
CA MET A 29 -7.86 0.91 4.36
C MET A 29 -6.86 0.12 3.51
N ASP A 30 -7.18 -1.12 3.13
CA ASP A 30 -6.30 -1.98 2.32
C ASP A 30 -5.97 -1.35 0.97
N GLU A 31 -7.01 -0.84 0.31
CA GLU A 31 -6.92 -0.23 -1.02
C GLU A 31 -6.17 1.10 -0.96
N ILE A 32 -6.40 1.91 0.08
CA ILE A 32 -5.69 3.18 0.28
C ILE A 32 -4.19 2.94 0.46
N TYR A 33 -3.80 1.95 1.27
CA TYR A 33 -2.38 1.58 1.42
C TYR A 33 -1.79 1.04 0.10
N TYR A 34 -2.56 0.27 -0.67
CA TYR A 34 -2.09 -0.32 -1.92
C TYR A 34 -1.82 0.76 -2.98
N GLU A 35 -2.77 1.68 -3.16
CA GLU A 35 -2.62 2.79 -4.11
C GLU A 35 -1.55 3.80 -3.69
N THR A 36 -1.37 3.99 -2.37
CA THR A 36 -0.24 4.75 -1.84
C THR A 36 1.09 4.08 -2.20
N ALA A 37 1.19 2.76 -2.05
CA ALA A 37 2.40 2.02 -2.41
C ALA A 37 2.72 2.11 -3.91
N LYS A 38 1.72 2.03 -4.79
CA LYS A 38 1.88 2.23 -6.25
C LYS A 38 2.31 3.65 -6.59
N THR A 39 1.72 4.65 -5.94
CA THR A 39 2.08 6.06 -6.10
C THR A 39 3.54 6.30 -5.71
N LEU A 40 3.96 5.78 -4.56
CA LEU A 40 5.35 5.88 -4.07
C LEU A 40 6.34 5.14 -4.98
N TYR A 41 5.94 4.01 -5.56
CA TYR A 41 6.74 3.30 -6.56
C TYR A 41 7.01 4.18 -7.79
N HIS A 42 6.00 4.86 -8.32
CA HIS A 42 6.16 5.79 -9.44
C HIS A 42 7.03 7.00 -9.09
N LEU A 43 7.04 7.43 -7.83
CA LEU A 43 7.94 8.45 -7.29
C LEU A 43 9.36 7.93 -6.98
N LYS A 44 9.68 6.66 -7.30
CA LYS A 44 10.95 5.99 -6.98
C LYS A 44 11.27 5.95 -5.47
N ARG A 45 10.27 6.10 -4.61
CA ARG A 45 10.33 6.04 -3.14
C ARG A 45 10.08 4.60 -2.65
N TYR A 46 10.95 3.68 -3.07
CA TYR A 46 10.72 2.24 -2.91
C TYR A 46 10.64 1.76 -1.45
N LYS A 47 11.42 2.38 -0.54
CA LYS A 47 11.37 2.05 0.90
C LYS A 47 9.99 2.32 1.50
N GLU A 48 9.39 3.46 1.15
CA GLU A 48 8.08 3.86 1.66
C GLU A 48 6.95 3.10 0.95
N ALA A 49 7.11 2.82 -0.34
CA ALA A 49 6.20 1.94 -1.06
C ALA A 49 6.12 0.55 -0.41
N LYS A 50 7.26 0.01 0.01
CA LYS A 50 7.34 -1.30 0.67
C LYS A 50 6.60 -1.30 2.00
N GLU A 51 6.73 -0.24 2.79
CA GLU A 51 6.04 -0.15 4.07
C GLU A 51 4.52 -0.13 3.89
N ASN A 52 4.01 0.66 2.93
CA ASN A 52 2.58 0.69 2.61
C ASN A 52 2.09 -0.66 2.08
N ALA A 53 2.85 -1.32 1.19
CA ALA A 53 2.52 -2.65 0.68
C ALA A 53 2.48 -3.71 1.80
N LYS A 54 3.32 -3.60 2.83
CA LYS A 54 3.25 -4.46 4.03
C LYS A 54 1.99 -4.25 4.84
N GLN A 55 1.49 -3.00 4.95
CA GLN A 55 0.21 -2.72 5.61
C GLN A 55 -0.94 -3.36 4.83
N THR A 56 -0.97 -3.22 3.49
CA THR A 56 -1.93 -3.94 2.63
C THR A 56 -1.85 -5.45 2.82
N TYR A 57 -0.64 -6.03 2.85
CA TYR A 57 -0.46 -7.46 3.09
C TYR A 57 -1.01 -7.90 4.44
N ARG A 58 -0.72 -7.18 5.53
CA ARG A 58 -1.22 -7.50 6.87
C ARG A 58 -2.75 -7.53 6.90
N ILE A 59 -3.36 -6.51 6.30
CA ILE A 59 -4.82 -6.39 6.21
C ILE A 59 -5.41 -7.54 5.38
N ARG A 60 -4.99 -7.69 4.12
CA ARG A 60 -5.53 -8.72 3.20
C ARG A 60 -5.30 -10.13 3.74
N ARG A 61 -4.16 -10.40 4.38
CA ARG A 61 -3.89 -11.71 5.00
C ARG A 61 -4.87 -12.00 6.14
N ASN A 62 -5.14 -11.01 6.98
CA ASN A 62 -6.02 -11.17 8.13
C ASN A 62 -7.50 -11.28 7.72
N THR A 63 -7.90 -10.66 6.61
CA THR A 63 -9.30 -10.64 6.16
C THR A 63 -9.63 -11.75 5.16
N LEU A 64 -8.73 -12.03 4.21
CA LEU A 64 -8.97 -12.97 3.09
C LEU A 64 -8.27 -14.32 3.28
N GLY A 65 -7.32 -14.41 4.20
CA GLY A 65 -6.49 -15.61 4.40
C GLY A 65 -5.24 -15.65 3.51
N SER A 66 -4.25 -16.45 3.90
CA SER A 66 -2.90 -16.43 3.31
C SER A 66 -2.81 -16.96 1.86
N GLN A 67 -3.78 -17.76 1.42
CA GLN A 67 -3.81 -18.35 0.07
C GLN A 67 -4.64 -17.54 -0.92
N HIS A 68 -5.27 -16.45 -0.48
CA HIS A 68 -6.08 -15.62 -1.37
C HIS A 68 -5.20 -14.98 -2.46
N PRO A 69 -5.64 -14.94 -3.75
CA PRO A 69 -4.86 -14.36 -4.84
C PRO A 69 -4.31 -12.95 -4.55
N ASN A 70 -5.13 -12.05 -3.99
CA ASN A 70 -4.71 -10.69 -3.62
C ASN A 70 -3.60 -10.64 -2.55
N VAL A 71 -3.47 -11.69 -1.73
CA VAL A 71 -2.40 -11.82 -0.72
C VAL A 71 -1.11 -12.33 -1.37
N ILE A 72 -1.23 -13.20 -2.38
CA ILE A 72 -0.08 -13.65 -3.17
C ILE A 72 0.46 -12.48 -4.01
N GLU A 73 -0.41 -11.75 -4.69
CA GLU A 73 -0.05 -10.58 -5.50
C GLU A 73 0.72 -9.54 -4.69
N ILE A 74 0.23 -9.17 -3.50
CA ILE A 74 0.91 -8.16 -2.68
C ILE A 74 2.28 -8.65 -2.16
N LYS A 75 2.47 -9.96 -1.92
CA LYS A 75 3.77 -10.52 -1.58
C LYS A 75 4.75 -10.41 -2.75
N GLU A 76 4.32 -10.73 -3.96
CA GLU A 76 5.13 -10.56 -5.17
C GLU A 76 5.49 -9.09 -5.41
N TYR A 77 4.55 -8.19 -5.15
CA TYR A 77 4.78 -6.75 -5.24
C TYR A 77 5.83 -6.27 -4.22
N ILE A 78 5.77 -6.73 -2.98
CA ILE A 78 6.79 -6.44 -1.95
C ILE A 78 8.17 -6.93 -2.40
N HIS A 79 8.28 -8.15 -2.94
CA HIS A 79 9.54 -8.69 -3.46
C HIS A 79 10.10 -7.85 -4.63
N LYS A 80 9.22 -7.40 -5.52
CA LYS A 80 9.60 -6.48 -6.61
C LYS A 80 10.16 -5.16 -6.08
N LEU A 81 9.57 -4.61 -5.01
CA LEU A 81 10.04 -3.38 -4.38
C LEU A 81 11.41 -3.56 -3.72
N GLU A 82 11.67 -4.72 -3.12
CA GLU A 82 12.98 -5.07 -2.55
C GLU A 82 14.06 -5.07 -3.62
N LYS A 83 13.85 -5.81 -4.72
CA LYS A 83 14.78 -5.84 -5.85
C LYS A 83 15.06 -4.44 -6.43
N LYS A 84 14.03 -3.60 -6.52
CA LYS A 84 14.18 -2.22 -7.03
C LYS A 84 14.94 -1.30 -6.09
N PHE A 85 14.82 -1.52 -4.78
CA PHE A 85 15.58 -0.80 -3.77
C PHE A 85 17.06 -1.22 -3.79
N GLU A 86 17.35 -2.51 -3.94
CA GLU A 86 18.72 -3.04 -4.01
C GLU A 86 19.45 -2.68 -5.31
N SER A 87 18.71 -2.46 -6.41
CA SER A 87 19.27 -2.07 -7.71
C SER A 87 19.62 -0.58 -7.85
N LYS A 88 19.59 0.19 -6.76
CA LYS A 88 19.72 1.66 -6.74
C LYS A 88 21.01 2.07 -6.03
#